data_AF-A0A936GDY5-F1
#
_entry.id   AF-A0A936GDY5-F1
#
_cell.length_a   1.000
_cell.length_b   1.000
_cell.length_c   1.000
_cell.angle_alpha   90.00
_cell.angle_beta   90.00
_cell.angle_gamma   90.00
#
_symmetry.space_group_name_H-M   'P 1'
#
loop_
_entity.id
_entity.type
_entity.pdbx_description
1 polymer ?
#
loop_
_entity_poly.entity_id
_entity_poly.type
_entity_poly.pdbx_seq_one_letter_code
_entity_poly.pdbx_strand_id
1 'polypeptide(L)' 'MIVCELEKMWDEFSSVPINNDDEIELNFYCWEKGTSRFHIWHWFDEKLINGLVIDFHIDA' A
#
# COMPACT_ATOMS: atom_id res chain seq x y z
N MET A 1 -1.47 -0.34 18.84
CA MET A 1 -2.71 -0.12 18.07
C MET A 1 -2.34 0.64 16.80
N ILE A 2 -1.98 -0.04 15.71
CA ILE A 2 -1.61 0.61 14.42
C ILE A 2 -2.05 -0.25 13.21
N VAL A 3 -2.15 -1.58 13.36
CA VAL A 3 -2.46 -2.51 12.26
C VAL A 3 -3.78 -2.17 11.53
N CYS A 4 -4.85 -1.86 12.25
CA CYS A 4 -6.16 -1.59 11.63
C CYS A 4 -6.22 -0.32 10.75
N GLU A 5 -5.34 0.66 10.97
CA GLU A 5 -5.27 1.85 10.10
C GLU A 5 -4.50 1.53 8.83
N LEU A 6 -3.42 0.77 8.93
CA LEU A 6 -2.65 0.33 7.77
C LEU A 6 -3.44 -0.67 6.92
N GLU A 7 -4.28 -1.53 7.51
CA GLU A 7 -5.19 -2.44 6.79
C GLU A 7 -6.14 -1.66 5.88
N LYS A 8 -6.79 -0.63 6.43
CA LYS A 8 -7.69 0.24 5.65
C LYS A 8 -6.95 0.98 4.55
N MET A 9 -5.76 1.49 4.87
CA MET A 9 -4.92 2.16 3.89
C MET A 9 -4.51 1.20 2.77
N TRP A 10 -4.22 -0.06 3.08
CA TRP A 10 -3.92 -1.08 2.09
C TRP A 10 -5.13 -1.45 1.22
N ASP A 11 -6.32 -1.59 1.80
CA ASP A 11 -7.56 -1.84 1.06
C ASP A 11 -7.88 -0.68 0.10
N GLU A 12 -7.77 0.56 0.58
CA GLU A 12 -7.90 1.75 -0.27
C GLU A 12 -6.84 1.79 -1.37
N PHE A 13 -5.60 1.42 -1.06
CA PHE A 13 -4.50 1.36 -2.03
C PHE A 13 -4.79 0.37 -3.16
N SER A 14 -5.38 -0.79 -2.85
CA SER A 14 -5.76 -1.79 -3.85
C SER A 14 -6.79 -1.29 -4.86
N SER A 15 -7.56 -0.27 -4.50
CA SER A 15 -8.57 0.37 -5.34
C SER A 15 -8.03 1.54 -6.16
N VAL A 16 -6.76 1.94 -5.95
CA VAL A 16 -6.14 3.06 -6.69
C VAL A 16 -5.76 2.60 -8.09
N PRO A 17 -6.22 3.30 -9.16
CA PRO A 17 -5.82 2.98 -10.52
C PRO A 17 -4.32 3.21 -10.73
N ILE A 18 -3.68 2.33 -11.50
CA ILE A 18 -2.28 2.42 -11.88
C ILE A 18 -2.13 2.52 -13.40
N ASN A 19 -1.06 3.17 -13.85
CA ASN A 19 -0.72 3.26 -15.28
C ASN A 19 0.06 2.01 -15.75
N ASN A 20 0.48 2.00 -17.02
CA ASN A 20 1.26 0.90 -17.61
C ASN A 20 2.66 0.72 -17.00
N ASP A 21 3.15 1.73 -16.28
CA ASP A 21 4.46 1.74 -15.64
C ASP A 21 4.36 1.39 -14.13
N ASP A 22 3.23 0.82 -13.70
CA ASP A 22 2.95 0.44 -12.32
C ASP A 22 2.96 1.62 -11.33
N GLU A 23 2.66 2.84 -11.79
CA GLU A 23 2.58 4.05 -10.96
C GLU A 23 1.12 4.44 -10.69
N ILE A 24 0.85 4.98 -9.51
CA ILE A 24 -0.49 5.44 -9.14
C ILE A 24 -0.96 6.59 -10.03
N GLU A 25 -2.18 6.53 -10.55
CA GLU A 25 -2.74 7.59 -11.40
C GLU A 25 -3.42 8.71 -10.63
N LEU A 26 -3.56 8.56 -9.30
CA LEU A 26 -4.16 9.51 -8.38
C LEU A 26 -3.21 9.78 -7.21
N ASN A 27 -3.36 10.94 -6.58
CA ASN A 27 -2.69 11.21 -5.31
C ASN A 27 -3.26 10.27 -4.23
N PHE A 28 -2.40 9.64 -3.47
CA PHE A 28 -2.74 8.68 -2.43
C PHE A 28 -2.03 9.07 -1.13
N TYR A 29 -2.76 9.53 -0.11
CA TYR A 29 -2.20 10.00 1.17
C TYR A 29 -1.02 10.97 1.00
N CYS A 30 0.21 10.49 1.27
CA CYS A 30 1.46 11.25 1.18
C CYS A 30 2.17 11.12 -0.17
N TRP A 31 1.64 10.31 -1.09
CA TRP A 31 2.21 10.02 -2.40
C TRP A 31 1.43 10.74 -3.49
N GLU A 32 2.14 11.34 -4.42
CA GLU A 32 1.56 12.01 -5.57
C GLU A 32 1.37 11.03 -6.74
N LYS A 33 0.46 11.39 -7.65
CA LYS A 33 0.31 10.74 -8.95
C LYS A 33 1.68 10.56 -9.62
N GLY A 34 1.95 9.35 -10.13
CA GLY A 34 3.24 8.97 -10.72
C GLY A 34 4.18 8.29 -9.72
N THR A 35 3.76 8.10 -8.46
CA THR A 35 4.53 7.29 -7.52
C THR A 35 4.38 5.81 -7.86
N SER A 36 5.51 5.10 -7.98
CA SER A 36 5.51 3.64 -8.21
C SER A 36 4.82 2.87 -7.07
N ARG A 37 3.93 1.94 -7.42
CA ARG A 37 3.24 1.08 -6.45
C ARG A 37 4.21 0.25 -5.60
N PHE A 38 5.34 -0.15 -6.19
CA PHE A 38 6.37 -0.90 -5.48
C PHE A 38 7.01 -0.07 -4.36
N HIS A 39 7.17 1.23 -4.57
CA HIS A 39 7.68 2.13 -3.53
C HIS A 39 6.73 2.19 -2.32
N ILE A 40 5.43 2.26 -2.59
CA ILE A 40 4.39 2.29 -1.55
C ILE A 40 4.33 0.94 -0.83
N TRP A 41 4.38 -0.18 -1.56
CA TRP A 41 4.48 -1.52 -0.99
C TRP A 41 5.69 -1.71 -0.08
N HIS A 42 6.88 -1.29 -0.52
CA HIS A 42 8.08 -1.35 0.31
C HIS A 42 7.93 -0.52 1.58
N TRP A 43 7.30 0.65 1.50
CA TRP A 43 7.02 1.45 2.69
C TRP A 43 6.11 0.71 3.68
N PHE A 44 5.07 0.01 3.21
CA PHE A 44 4.23 -0.82 4.10
C PHE A 44 5.03 -1.96 4.73
N ASP A 45 5.88 -2.63 3.95
CA ASP A 45 6.76 -3.71 4.42
C ASP A 45 7.71 -3.23 5.52
N GLU A 46 8.31 -2.04 5.38
CA GLU A 46 9.16 -1.42 6.41
C GLU A 46 8.42 -1.08 7.71
N LYS A 47 7.10 -0.81 7.63
CA LYS A 47 6.27 -0.47 8.80
C LYS A 47 5.75 -1.70 9.54
N LEU A 48 5.61 -2.83 8.84
CA LEU A 48 5.10 -4.08 9.37
C LEU A 48 6.26 -5.01 9.72
N ILE A 49 6.62 -5.06 11.00
CA ILE A 49 7.74 -5.88 11.49
C ILE A 49 7.55 -7.37 11.17
N ASN A 50 6.30 -7.85 11.09
CA ASN A 50 5.99 -9.24 10.74
C ASN A 50 5.62 -9.41 9.26
N GLY A 51 5.54 -8.32 8.49
CA GLY A 51 5.16 -8.32 7.07
C GLY A 51 3.65 -8.35 6.81
N LEU A 52 3.28 -7.91 5.61
CA LEU A 52 1.89 -7.74 5.14
C LEU A 52 1.03 -9.00 5.35
N VAL A 53 1.56 -10.19 5.04
CA VAL A 53 0.81 -11.45 5.10
C VAL A 53 0.42 -11.81 6.54
N ILE A 54 1.32 -11.60 7.49
CA ILE A 54 1.11 -11.96 8.90
C ILE A 54 0.23 -10.92 9.58
N ASP A 55 0.51 -9.63 9.35
CA ASP A 55 -0.17 -8.55 10.05
C ASP A 55 -1.58 -8.27 9.48
N PHE A 56 -1.83 -8.49 8.19
CA PHE A 56 -3.13 -8.21 7.56
C PHE A 56 -3.99 -9.45 7.25
N HIS A 57 -3.52 -10.66 7.56
CA HIS A 57 -4.26 -11.90 7.24
C HIS A 57 -4.72 -11.96 5.77
N ILE A 58 -3.91 -11.44 4.85
CA ILE A 58 -4.23 -11.51 3.41
C ILE A 58 -3.97 -12.95 2.98
N ASP A 59 -5.02 -13.66 2.60
CA ASP A 59 -4.90 -14.99 1.99
C ASP A 59 -4.12 -14.83 0.67
N ALA A 60 -2.91 -15.42 0.65
CA ALA A 60 -2.00 -15.40 -0.49
C ALA A 60 -2.47 -16.27 -1.67
#